data_AF-K9PP61-F1
#
_entry.id   AF-K9PP61-F1
#
_cell.length_a   1.000
_cell.length_b   1.000
_cell.length_c   1.000
_cell.angle_alpha   90.00
_cell.angle_beta   90.00
_cell.angle_gamma   90.00
#
_symmetry.space_group_name_H-M   'P 1'
#
loop_
_entity.id
_entity.type
_entity.pdbx_description
1 polymer ?
#
loop_
_entity_poly.entity_id
_entity_poly.type
_entity_poly.pdbx_seq_one_letter_code
_entity_poly.pdbx_strand_id
1 'polypeptide(L)'
;MSNQELEQQLLSLDLAERIRILQILAQSLTVESSQPSPTPDELGLTRVAVRLVVRHRSPQHPLRKIPLIIPPDFDEPMPELWDALGQ
;
A
#
# COMPACT_ATOMS: atom_id res chain seq x y z
N MET A 1 -4.13 14.17 -27.78
CA MET A 1 -3.19 14.22 -26.65
C MET A 1 -2.41 12.93 -26.61
N SER A 2 -1.10 13.01 -26.60
CA SER A 2 -0.22 11.85 -26.42
C SER A 2 -0.06 11.51 -24.92
N ASN A 3 0.29 10.27 -24.58
CA ASN A 3 0.58 9.91 -23.18
C ASN A 3 1.71 10.77 -22.58
N GLN A 4 2.69 11.14 -23.40
CA GLN A 4 3.79 12.01 -22.97
C GLN A 4 3.31 13.41 -22.58
N GLU A 5 2.34 13.98 -23.32
CA GLU A 5 1.74 15.28 -22.96
C GLU A 5 1.01 15.21 -21.62
N LEU A 6 0.31 14.10 -21.36
CA LEU A 6 -0.42 13.88 -20.10
C LEU A 6 0.53 13.74 -18.90
N GLU A 7 1.65 13.04 -19.07
CA GLU A 7 2.68 12.92 -18.04
C GLU A 7 3.30 14.28 -17.71
N GLN A 8 3.60 15.09 -18.72
CA GLN A 8 4.13 16.44 -18.52
C GLN A 8 3.12 17.35 -17.82
N GLN A 9 1.83 17.24 -18.16
CA GLN A 9 0.77 17.96 -17.45
C GLN A 9 0.62 17.47 -16.01
N LEU A 10 0.68 16.16 -15.75
CA LEU A 10 0.62 15.64 -14.39
C LEU A 10 1.81 16.13 -13.54
N LEU A 11 2.98 16.28 -14.16
CA LEU A 11 4.20 16.81 -13.54
C LEU A 11 4.21 18.34 -13.38
N SER A 12 3.27 19.08 -13.97
CA SER A 12 3.14 20.52 -13.77
C SER A 12 2.08 20.92 -12.73
N LEU A 13 1.20 19.99 -12.33
CA LEU A 13 0.18 20.20 -11.30
C LEU A 13 0.77 20.30 -9.89
N ASP A 14 0.05 20.98 -8.99
CA ASP A 14 0.41 21.02 -7.57
C ASP A 14 0.24 19.63 -6.90
N LEU A 15 0.98 19.38 -5.81
CA LEU A 15 0.93 18.12 -5.07
C LEU A 15 -0.50 17.78 -4.63
N ALA A 16 -1.27 18.78 -4.17
CA ALA A 16 -2.65 18.58 -3.73
C ALA A 16 -3.56 18.11 -4.87
N GLU A 17 -3.36 18.66 -6.07
CA GLU A 17 -4.14 18.31 -7.26
C GLU A 17 -3.80 16.90 -7.76
N ARG A 18 -2.51 16.53 -7.74
CA ARG A 18 -2.08 15.17 -8.08
C ARG A 18 -2.66 14.13 -7.13
N ILE A 19 -2.64 14.40 -5.83
CA ILE A 19 -3.23 13.51 -4.82
C ILE A 19 -4.73 13.34 -5.07
N ARG A 20 -5.44 14.44 -5.37
CA ARG A 20 -6.87 14.40 -5.68
C ARG A 20 -7.17 13.57 -6.93
N ILE A 21 -6.40 13.73 -8.00
CA ILE A 21 -6.54 12.94 -9.23
C ILE A 21 -6.31 11.45 -8.94
N LEU A 22 -5.24 11.12 -8.22
CA LEU A 22 -4.96 9.73 -7.82
C LEU A 22 -6.08 9.10 -7.00
N GLN A 23 -6.69 9.86 -6.07
CA GLN A 23 -7.83 9.40 -5.28
C GLN A 23 -9.06 9.12 -6.14
N ILE A 24 -9.34 9.95 -7.14
CA ILE A 24 -10.47 9.77 -8.06
C ILE A 24 -10.22 8.53 -8.94
N LEU A 25 -9.01 8.40 -9.50
CA LEU A 25 -8.64 7.24 -10.32
C LEU A 25 -8.71 5.93 -9.52
N ALA A 26 -8.26 5.94 -8.26
CA ALA A 26 -8.37 4.78 -7.38
C ALA A 26 -9.82 4.36 -7.17
N GLN A 27 -10.73 5.32 -6.94
CA GLN A 27 -12.16 5.05 -6.75
C GLN A 27 -12.84 4.55 -8.04
N SER A 28 -12.43 5.06 -9.21
CA SER A 28 -12.97 4.62 -10.49
C SER A 28 -12.47 3.23 -10.92
N LEU A 29 -11.27 2.82 -10.47
CA LEU A 29 -10.73 1.48 -10.74
C LEU A 29 -11.25 0.42 -9.76
N THR A 30 -11.83 0.81 -8.63
CA THR A 30 -12.45 -0.09 -7.64
C THR A 30 -13.87 -0.53 -8.00
N VAL A 31 -14.22 -0.58 -9.29
CA VAL A 31 -15.47 -1.22 -9.74
C VAL A 31 -15.47 -2.69 -9.30
N GLU A 32 -16.56 -3.07 -8.64
CA GLU A 32 -16.77 -4.31 -7.89
C GLU A 32 -16.40 -5.57 -8.70
N SER A 33 -15.24 -6.17 -8.40
CA SER A 33 -14.98 -7.56 -8.75
C SER A 33 -15.79 -8.45 -7.80
N SER A 34 -17.02 -8.74 -8.21
CA SER A 34 -17.86 -9.77 -7.61
C SER A 34 -17.31 -11.15 -7.96
N GLN A 35 -16.76 -11.83 -6.94
CA GLN A 35 -16.47 -13.28 -6.84
C GLN A 35 -15.32 -13.90 -7.68
N PRO A 36 -14.89 -15.15 -7.38
CA PRO A 36 -14.72 -15.83 -6.08
C PRO A 36 -13.24 -16.18 -5.82
N SER A 37 -12.94 -16.59 -4.59
CA SER A 37 -11.64 -17.10 -4.08
C SER A 37 -10.63 -17.63 -5.12
N PRO A 38 -9.41 -17.06 -5.23
CA PRO A 38 -8.33 -17.73 -5.92
C PRO A 38 -7.60 -18.69 -4.97
N THR A 39 -7.44 -19.92 -5.43
CA THR A 39 -6.55 -20.97 -4.90
C THR A 39 -5.09 -20.47 -4.85
N PRO A 40 -4.26 -20.98 -3.92
CA PRO A 40 -2.99 -20.34 -3.53
C PRO A 40 -1.81 -20.63 -4.48
N ASP A 41 -2.03 -20.78 -5.79
CA ASP A 41 -0.97 -21.18 -6.74
C ASP A 41 -0.62 -20.12 -7.80
N GLU A 42 -1.25 -18.94 -7.77
CA GLU A 42 -0.94 -17.82 -8.70
C GLU A 42 -0.54 -16.53 -7.97
N LEU A 43 0.42 -16.61 -7.04
CA LEU A 43 1.04 -15.41 -6.44
C LEU A 43 2.42 -15.14 -7.07
N GLY A 44 2.41 -14.94 -8.40
CA GLY A 44 3.52 -14.33 -9.11
C GLY A 44 3.67 -12.84 -8.76
N LEU A 45 4.59 -12.54 -7.85
CA LEU A 45 5.53 -11.39 -7.75
C LEU A 45 5.20 -9.97 -8.29
N THR A 46 3.96 -9.59 -8.63
CA THR A 46 3.65 -8.23 -9.18
C THR A 46 2.63 -7.43 -8.37
N ARG A 47 2.37 -7.79 -7.10
CA ARG A 47 1.34 -7.16 -6.27
C ARG A 47 1.84 -6.44 -5.01
N VAL A 48 3.11 -6.05 -4.98
CA VAL A 48 3.74 -5.45 -3.79
C VAL A 48 3.30 -4.00 -3.55
N ALA A 49 2.80 -3.23 -4.52
CA ALA A 49 2.73 -1.78 -4.34
C ALA A 49 1.37 -1.16 -3.95
N VAL A 50 0.20 -1.77 -4.20
CA VAL A 50 -1.11 -1.09 -3.91
C VAL A 50 -2.15 -2.04 -3.35
N ARG A 51 -1.71 -2.95 -2.49
CA ARG A 51 -2.60 -3.76 -1.67
C ARG A 51 -2.12 -3.70 -0.22
N LEU A 52 -2.27 -2.52 0.39
CA LEU A 52 -2.86 -2.43 1.72
C LEU A 52 -4.30 -2.97 1.65
N VAL A 53 -4.45 -4.21 1.16
CA VAL A 53 -5.62 -5.03 1.40
C VAL A 53 -5.68 -5.06 2.90
N VAL A 54 -6.78 -4.52 3.43
CA VAL A 54 -7.27 -4.86 4.75
C VAL A 54 -7.31 -6.38 4.78
N ARG A 55 -6.18 -6.99 5.18
CA ARG A 55 -6.02 -8.42 5.32
C ARG A 55 -7.14 -8.78 6.29
N HIS A 56 -8.12 -9.58 5.87
CA HIS A 56 -9.20 -10.02 6.75
C HIS A 56 -8.55 -10.60 8.00
N ARG A 57 -8.48 -9.78 9.06
CA ARG A 57 -7.75 -10.10 10.27
C ARG A 57 -8.59 -11.16 10.95
N SER A 58 -8.28 -12.44 10.70
CA SER A 58 -9.01 -13.57 11.29
C SER A 58 -9.28 -13.30 12.76
N PRO A 59 -10.55 -13.15 13.17
CA PRO A 59 -10.90 -12.74 14.53
C PRO A 59 -10.31 -13.72 15.56
N GLN A 60 -10.07 -14.98 15.19
CA GLN A 60 -9.45 -16.00 16.04
C GLN A 60 -7.94 -16.19 15.83
N HIS A 61 -7.19 -15.20 15.34
CA HIS A 61 -5.75 -15.36 15.15
C HIS A 61 -5.04 -15.75 16.47
N PRO A 62 -4.27 -16.85 16.50
CA PRO A 62 -3.75 -17.44 17.75
C PRO A 62 -2.90 -16.46 18.57
N LEU A 63 -2.15 -15.58 17.89
CA LEU A 63 -1.31 -14.56 18.53
C LEU A 63 -2.10 -13.42 19.22
N ARG A 64 -3.42 -13.28 19.00
CA ARG A 64 -4.22 -12.22 19.63
C ARG A 64 -4.49 -12.44 21.12
N LYS A 65 -4.34 -13.68 21.60
CA LYS A 65 -4.55 -14.03 23.02
C LYS A 65 -3.34 -13.73 23.90
N ILE A 66 -2.21 -13.34 23.29
CA ILE A 66 -0.95 -13.10 24.00
C ILE A 66 -0.88 -11.60 24.33
N PRO A 67 -0.68 -11.21 25.61
CA PRO A 67 -0.49 -9.82 25.96
C PRO A 67 0.81 -9.32 25.34
N LEU A 68 0.70 -8.36 24.42
CA LEU A 68 1.83 -7.67 23.82
C LEU A 68 2.14 -6.44 24.66
N ILE A 69 3.30 -6.43 25.30
CA ILE A 69 3.86 -5.25 25.94
C ILE A 69 4.75 -4.60 24.90
N ILE A 70 4.36 -3.40 24.45
CA ILE A 70 5.18 -2.60 23.55
C ILE A 70 6.23 -1.90 24.42
N PRO A 71 7.54 -2.11 24.16
CA PRO A 71 8.60 -1.39 24.85
C PRO A 71 8.48 0.12 24.65
N PRO A 72 8.87 0.95 25.63
CA PRO A 72 8.75 2.41 25.54
C PRO A 72 9.66 3.04 24.49
N ASP A 73 10.72 2.34 24.10
CA ASP A 73 11.73 2.69 23.09
C ASP A 73 11.35 2.21 21.68
N PHE A 74 10.16 1.62 21.49
CA PHE A 74 9.73 1.08 20.19
C PHE A 74 9.68 2.15 19.08
N ASP A 75 9.37 3.40 19.44
CA ASP A 75 9.25 4.51 18.49
C ASP A 75 10.58 5.28 18.31
N GLU A 76 11.68 4.83 18.92
CA GLU A 76 12.98 5.50 18.76
C GLU A 76 13.48 5.38 17.32
N PRO A 77 13.90 6.50 16.68
CA PRO A 77 14.46 6.45 15.36
C PRO A 77 15.77 5.66 15.41
N MET A 78 15.88 4.63 14.56
CA MET A 78 17.12 3.86 14.36
C MET A 78 17.79 4.29 13.04
N PRO A 79 18.49 5.43 13.01
CA PRO A 79 19.13 5.95 11.80
C PRO A 79 20.12 4.97 11.18
N GLU A 80 20.76 4.12 11.99
CA GLU A 80 21.73 3.12 11.54
C GLU A 80 21.11 2.08 10.59
N LEU A 81 19.81 1.76 10.76
CA LEU A 81 19.09 0.86 9.86
C LEU A 81 18.80 1.53 8.50
N TRP A 82 18.56 2.84 8.51
CA TRP A 82 18.30 3.63 7.31
C TRP A 82 19.59 3.89 6.53
N ASP A 83 20.70 4.17 7.22
CA ASP A 83 22.02 4.38 6.63
C ASP A 83 22.57 3.09 5.99
N ALA A 84 22.31 1.93 6.58
CA ALA A 84 22.71 0.62 6.04
C ALA A 84 22.01 0.25 4.73
N LEU A 85 20.84 0.84 4.44
CA LEU A 85 20.11 0.61 3.18
C LEU A 85 20.64 1.47 2.03
N GLY A 86 21.39 2.53 2.33
CA GLY A 86 21.93 3.48 1.37
C GLY A 86 23.31 3.15 0.80
N GLN A 87 23.91 2.02 1.18
CA GLN A 87 25.18 1.51 0.65
C GLN A 87 24.96 0.42 -0.41
#